data_AF-A0ABD5TY10-F1
#
_entry.id   AF-A0ABD5TY10-F1
#
_cell.length_a   1.000
_cell.length_b   1.000
_cell.length_c   1.000
_cell.angle_alpha   90.00
_cell.angle_beta   90.00
_cell.angle_gamma   90.00
#
_symmetry.space_group_name_H-M   'P 1'
#
loop_
_entity.id
_entity.type
_entity.pdbx_description
1 polymer ?
#
loop_
_entity_poly.entity_id
_entity_poly.type
_entity_poly.pdbx_seq_one_letter_code
_entity_poly.pdbx_strand_id
1 'polypeptide(L)' 'MSGYRATVSGHCDYCEWEALSTSYTEMVKMYQDHLRAEHPKAWMRS' A
#
# COMPACT_ATOMS: atom_id res chain seq x y z
N MET A 1 26.13 4.23 13.72
CA MET A 1 24.67 4.10 13.89
C MET A 1 24.09 3.66 12.55
N SER A 2 23.67 2.40 12.41
CA SER A 2 23.00 1.95 11.18
C SER A 2 21.66 2.64 11.08
N GLY A 3 21.55 3.60 10.16
CA GLY A 3 20.28 4.23 9.79
C GLY A 3 19.48 3.26 8.93
N TYR A 4 18.91 2.21 9.52
CA TYR A 4 17.85 1.44 8.87
C TYR A 4 16.62 2.35 8.81
N ARG A 5 16.49 3.11 7.72
CA ARG A 5 15.20 3.71 7.37
C ARG A 5 14.23 2.55 7.22
N ALA A 6 13.27 2.45 8.14
CA ALA A 6 12.23 1.45 8.06
C ALA A 6 11.44 1.68 6.77
N THR A 7 11.72 0.88 5.75
CA THR A 7 10.94 0.83 4.52
C THR A 7 9.79 -0.13 4.70
N VAL A 8 8.58 0.36 4.43
CA VAL A 8 7.35 -0.41 4.43
C VAL A 8 7.07 -0.84 3.00
N SER A 9 7.01 -2.14 2.78
CA SER A 9 6.50 -2.72 1.54
C SER A 9 5.02 -3.02 1.68
N GLY A 10 4.23 -2.75 0.64
CA GLY A 10 2.89 -3.31 0.54
C GLY A 10 2.66 -3.95 -0.82
N HIS A 11 1.81 -4.97 -0.78
CA HIS A 11 1.36 -5.75 -1.91
C HIS A 11 -0.16 -5.76 -1.90
N CYS A 12 -0.76 -5.92 -3.07
CA CYS A 12 -2.19 -6.14 -3.20
C CYS A 12 -2.51 -7.62 -3.27
N ASP A 13 -3.55 -8.05 -2.54
CA ASP A 13 -4.02 -9.44 -2.59
C ASP A 13 -4.89 -9.73 -3.83
N TYR A 14 -5.33 -8.68 -4.53
CA TYR A 14 -6.25 -8.78 -5.65
C TYR A 14 -5.56 -8.63 -7.02
N CYS A 15 -4.33 -8.13 -7.06
CA CYS A 15 -3.51 -8.00 -8.26
C CYS A 15 -2.02 -7.94 -7.93
N GLU A 16 -1.17 -7.90 -8.95
CA GLU A 16 0.29 -7.85 -8.81
C GLU A 16 0.84 -6.46 -8.44
N TRP A 17 0.03 -5.61 -7.79
CA TRP A 17 0.49 -4.30 -7.37
C TRP A 17 1.43 -4.41 -6.16
N GLU A 18 2.60 -3.80 -6.27
CA GLU A 18 3.61 -3.74 -5.22
C GLU A 18 4.15 -2.30 -5.10
N ALA A 19 4.33 -1.83 -3.86
CA ALA A 19 4.90 -0.52 -3.59
C ALA A 19 5.82 -0.54 -2.36
N LEU A 20 6.78 0.38 -2.35
CA LEU A 20 7.70 0.62 -1.25
C LEU A 20 7.57 2.06 -0.79
N SER A 21 7.42 2.26 0.52
CA SER A 21 7.37 3.58 1.14
C SER A 21 8.30 3.66 2.35
N THR A 22 8.68 4.87 2.71
CA THR A 22 9.48 5.15 3.91
C THR A 22 8.60 5.41 5.14
N SER A 23 7.28 5.42 4.97
CA SER A 23 6.31 5.64 6.04
C SER A 23 5.09 4.75 5.86
N TYR A 24 4.59 4.20 6.97
CA TYR A 24 3.38 3.37 6.98
C TYR A 24 2.16 4.15 6.47
N THR A 25 1.99 5.41 6.89
CA THR A 25 0.85 6.25 6.49
C THR A 25 0.83 6.48 4.98
N GLU A 26 1.99 6.71 4.37
CA GLU A 26 2.10 6.87 2.92
C GLU A 26 1.80 5.55 2.20
N MET A 27 2.29 4.41 2.71
CA MET A 27 1.93 3.11 2.15
C MET A 27 0.42 2.85 2.19
N VAL A 28 -0.23 3.15 3.31
CA VAL A 28 -1.68 2.96 3.46
C VAL A 28 -2.45 3.83 2.47
N LYS A 29 -2.04 5.09 2.26
CA LYS A 29 -2.66 5.94 1.23
C LYS A 29 -2.52 5.33 -0.16
N MET A 30 -1.29 4.97 -0.56
CA MET A 30 -1.05 4.37 -1.86
C MET A 30 -1.88 3.09 -2.07
N TYR A 31 -1.98 2.24 -1.04
CA TYR A 31 -2.79 1.03 -1.09
C TYR A 31 -4.29 1.34 -1.22
N GLN A 32 -4.81 2.30 -0.46
CA GLN A 32 -6.21 2.71 -0.51
C GLN A 32 -6.58 3.38 -1.84
N ASP A 33 -5.72 4.25 -2.36
CA ASP A 33 -5.89 4.88 -3.69
C ASP A 33 -5.89 3.81 -4.79
N HIS A 34 -4.97 2.84 -4.72
CA HIS A 34 -4.94 1.70 -5.63
C HIS A 34 -6.22 0.87 -5.54
N LEU A 35 -6.65 0.47 -4.34
CA LEU A 35 -7.90 -0.27 -4.15
C LEU A 35 -9.10 0.52 -4.70
N ARG A 36 -9.14 1.83 -4.50
CA ARG A 36 -10.24 2.67 -5.00
C ARG A 36 -10.29 2.72 -6.54
N ALA A 37 -9.13 2.78 -7.20
CA ALA A 37 -9.05 2.86 -8.65
C ALA A 37 -9.30 1.50 -9.32
N GLU A 38 -8.58 0.47 -8.87
CA GLU A 38 -8.51 -0.83 -9.57
C GLU A 38 -9.45 -1.88 -8.97
N HIS A 39 -9.73 -1.78 -7.66
CA HIS A 39 -10.54 -2.76 -6.93
C HIS A 39 -11.69 -2.12 -6.14
N PRO A 40 -12.57 -1.30 -6.77
CA PRO A 40 -13.60 -0.56 -6.06
C PRO A 40 -14.58 -1.47 -5.29
N LYS A 41 -14.76 -2.72 -5.74
CA LYS A 41 -15.55 -3.74 -5.03
C LYS A 41 -14.87 -4.26 -3.76
N ALA A 42 -13.53 -4.34 -3.73
CA ALA A 42 -12.77 -4.68 -2.54
C ALA A 42 -12.72 -3.49 -1.57
N TRP A 43 -12.60 -2.27 -2.12
CA TRP A 43 -12.61 -1.02 -1.37
C TRP A 43 -13.95 -0.76 -0.65
N MET A 44 -15.08 -0.98 -1.31
CA MET A 44 -16.43 -0.73 -0.75
C MET A 44 -16.91 -1.76 0.28
N ARG A 45 -16.16 -2.85 0.54
CA ARG A 45 -16.56 -3.91 1.48
C ARG A 45 -16.11 -3.63 2.93
N SER A 46 -16.01 -2.36 3.31
CA SER A 46 -15.75 -1.93 4.69
C SER A 46 -17.02 -1.47 5.40
#